data_AF-A0AAD9V6H4-F1
#
_entry.id   AF-A0AAD9V6H4-F1
#
_cell.length_a   1.000
_cell.length_b   1.000
_cell.length_c   1.000
_cell.angle_alpha   90.00
_cell.angle_beta   90.00
_cell.angle_gamma   90.00
#
_symmetry.space_group_name_H-M   'P 1'
#
loop_
_entity.id
_entity.type
_entity.pdbx_description
1 polymer ?
#
loop_
_entity_poly.entity_id
_entity_poly.type
_entity_poly.pdbx_seq_one_letter_code
_entity_poly.pdbx_strand_id
1 'polypeptide(L)'
;MAPMIPNGDPGPATPTLVGKTQESPAKLRPEDEIIVVRGGNISFQARSQSLWKGVNDPSTDCKYGLLEIKCPFSKRGEALNQAAAEPNFYLEKVGGKFYLKKEHTCGYSAQVQGQLALTGLKWCDFCIYLSDSNEMCVDRIYFDTHYWKNKLLPKLSQFYLQHALKYLVGRARLVNSCSHGTEDTILVNSIKTVQQVRL
;
A
#
# COMPACT_ATOMS: atom_id res chain seq x y z
N MET A 1 -6.24 -59.09 -8.62
CA MET A 1 -5.76 -58.22 -7.53
C MET A 1 -4.58 -57.43 -8.06
N ALA A 2 -4.79 -56.16 -8.40
CA ALA A 2 -3.72 -55.25 -8.81
C ALA A 2 -3.42 -54.31 -7.62
N PRO A 3 -2.15 -54.07 -7.25
CA PRO A 3 -1.84 -53.13 -6.18
C PRO A 3 -1.82 -51.68 -6.69
N MET A 4 -2.41 -50.82 -5.87
CA MET A 4 -2.58 -49.37 -6.04
C MET A 4 -1.23 -48.63 -5.97
N ILE A 5 -1.07 -47.62 -6.83
CA ILE A 5 -0.01 -46.60 -6.78
C ILE A 5 -0.34 -45.60 -5.64
N PRO A 6 0.62 -45.13 -4.82
CA PRO A 6 0.35 -44.09 -3.83
C PRO A 6 0.13 -42.72 -4.50
N ASN A 7 -0.95 -42.05 -4.10
CA ASN A 7 -1.30 -40.70 -4.52
C ASN A 7 -0.19 -39.68 -4.22
N GLY A 8 0.06 -38.80 -5.18
CA GLY A 8 1.03 -37.73 -5.12
C GLY A 8 0.67 -36.61 -4.14
N ASP A 9 1.69 -35.81 -3.82
CA ASP A 9 1.66 -34.62 -2.99
C ASP A 9 0.50 -33.66 -3.34
N PRO A 10 -0.18 -33.06 -2.35
CA PRO A 10 -1.09 -31.96 -2.62
C PRO A 10 -0.29 -30.73 -3.02
N GLY A 11 -0.44 -30.31 -4.28
CA GLY A 11 0.09 -29.04 -4.78
C GLY A 11 -0.49 -27.82 -4.03
N PRO A 12 0.13 -26.64 -4.18
CA PRO A 12 -0.23 -25.46 -3.42
C PRO A 12 -1.67 -25.02 -3.72
N ALA A 13 -2.49 -24.91 -2.67
CA ALA A 13 -3.89 -24.53 -2.75
C ALA A 13 -4.05 -23.09 -3.27
N THR A 14 -4.85 -22.94 -4.32
CA THR A 14 -5.32 -21.65 -4.85
C THR A 14 -6.39 -21.06 -3.90
N PRO A 15 -6.23 -19.83 -3.39
CA PRO A 15 -7.22 -19.24 -2.49
C PRO A 15 -8.52 -18.92 -3.22
N THR A 16 -9.65 -19.34 -2.66
CA THR A 16 -11.00 -19.13 -3.21
C THR A 16 -11.77 -18.15 -2.32
N LEU A 17 -12.33 -17.10 -2.91
CA LEU A 17 -13.24 -16.17 -2.22
C LEU A 17 -14.57 -16.87 -1.92
N VAL A 18 -14.83 -17.19 -0.65
CA VAL A 18 -16.16 -17.65 -0.21
C VAL A 18 -16.98 -16.44 0.20
N GLY A 19 -17.86 -15.98 -0.70
CA GLY A 19 -18.91 -15.03 -0.35
C GLY A 19 -19.98 -15.70 0.51
N LYS A 20 -20.15 -15.26 1.76
CA LYS A 20 -21.30 -15.68 2.56
C LYS A 20 -22.51 -14.85 2.16
N THR A 21 -23.50 -15.49 1.56
CA THR A 21 -24.87 -14.98 1.43
C THR A 21 -25.51 -14.96 2.82
N GLN A 22 -25.67 -13.78 3.42
CA GLN A 22 -26.61 -13.60 4.53
C GLN A 22 -27.18 -12.17 4.46
N GLU A 23 -28.50 -12.10 4.66
CA GLU A 23 -29.43 -10.99 4.44
C GLU A 23 -28.85 -9.58 4.61
N SER A 24 -29.11 -8.73 3.60
CA SER A 24 -28.66 -7.35 3.46
C SER A 24 -28.80 -6.52 4.75
N PRO A 25 -27.71 -6.29 5.51
CA PRO A 25 -27.63 -5.15 6.39
C PRO A 25 -27.29 -3.93 5.54
N ALA A 26 -27.63 -2.73 6.01
CA ALA A 26 -27.30 -1.47 5.34
C ALA A 26 -25.89 -1.52 4.75
N LYS A 27 -25.79 -1.33 3.43
CA LYS A 27 -24.58 -1.39 2.62
C LYS A 27 -23.45 -0.65 3.34
N LEU A 28 -22.64 -1.39 4.11
CA LEU A 28 -21.52 -0.82 4.82
C LEU A 28 -20.62 -0.21 3.76
N ARG A 29 -20.22 1.03 3.99
CA ARG A 29 -19.39 1.73 3.03
C ARG A 29 -18.01 1.05 3.02
N PRO A 30 -17.32 0.94 1.88
CA PRO A 30 -16.04 0.21 1.79
C PRO A 30 -14.96 0.68 2.79
N GLU A 31 -15.07 1.90 3.31
CA GLU A 31 -14.21 2.44 4.36
C GLU A 31 -14.46 1.83 5.76
N ASP A 32 -15.58 1.14 5.95
CA ASP A 32 -16.04 0.57 7.23
C ASP A 32 -15.77 -0.95 7.33
N GLU A 33 -14.92 -1.49 6.45
CA GLU A 33 -14.52 -2.91 6.43
C GLU A 33 -13.01 -3.09 6.74
N ILE A 34 -12.70 -3.99 7.67
CA ILE A 34 -11.35 -4.51 7.91
C ILE A 34 -11.16 -5.74 7.03
N ILE A 35 -10.07 -5.77 6.28
CA ILE A 35 -9.71 -6.92 5.46
C ILE A 35 -8.75 -7.79 6.27
N VAL A 36 -9.24 -8.96 6.65
CA VAL A 36 -8.51 -9.96 7.43
C VAL A 36 -7.97 -11.02 6.48
N VAL A 37 -6.64 -11.18 6.44
CA VAL A 37 -5.97 -12.25 5.70
C VAL A 37 -5.58 -13.37 6.67
N ARG A 38 -6.14 -14.57 6.52
CA ARG A 38 -5.80 -15.76 7.33
C ARG A 38 -5.49 -16.95 6.43
N GLY A 39 -4.26 -17.47 6.50
CA GLY A 39 -3.87 -18.71 5.81
C GLY A 39 -4.15 -18.68 4.31
N GLY A 40 -3.94 -17.53 3.65
CA GLY A 40 -4.23 -17.33 2.23
C GLY A 40 -5.66 -16.90 1.89
N ASN A 41 -6.58 -16.90 2.85
CA ASN A 41 -7.97 -16.48 2.64
C ASN A 41 -8.19 -15.03 3.10
N ILE A 42 -8.98 -14.29 2.33
CA ILE A 42 -9.37 -12.90 2.64
C ILE A 42 -10.83 -12.88 3.12
N SER A 43 -11.08 -12.25 4.27
CA SER A 43 -12.43 -12.02 4.80
C SER A 43 -12.62 -10.56 5.20
N PHE A 44 -13.82 -10.03 5.02
CA PHE A 44 -14.22 -8.69 5.41
C PHE A 44 -14.90 -8.73 6.79
N GLN A 45 -14.51 -7.85 7.70
CA GLN A 45 -15.11 -7.72 9.04
C GLN A 45 -15.51 -6.26 9.30
N ALA A 46 -16.69 -6.05 9.89
CA ALA A 46 -17.19 -4.71 10.24
C ALA A 46 -16.22 -3.99 11.19
N ARG A 47 -15.90 -2.73 10.86
CA ARG A 47 -14.86 -1.92 11.50
C ARG A 47 -15.35 -1.26 12.79
N SER A 48 -14.50 -1.28 13.82
CA SER A 48 -14.53 -0.31 14.93
C SER A 48 -13.56 0.84 14.61
N GLN A 49 -14.04 2.07 14.79
CA GLN A 49 -13.52 3.36 14.30
C GLN A 49 -12.00 3.57 14.40
N SER A 50 -11.24 3.14 13.39
CA SER A 50 -9.81 3.50 13.24
C SER A 50 -9.46 3.68 11.78
N LEU A 51 -9.10 4.91 11.39
CA LEU A 51 -8.93 5.49 10.03
C LEU A 51 -7.97 4.76 9.03
N TRP A 52 -7.51 3.55 9.34
CA TRP A 52 -6.42 2.86 8.65
C TRP A 52 -6.87 1.47 8.18
N LYS A 53 -6.44 1.04 6.98
CA LYS A 53 -6.66 -0.32 6.46
C LYS A 53 -5.59 -1.24 7.04
N GLY A 54 -5.86 -1.78 8.23
CA GLY A 54 -4.95 -2.68 8.94
C GLY A 54 -5.25 -4.16 8.68
N VAL A 55 -4.21 -4.99 8.72
CA VAL A 55 -4.28 -6.46 8.72
C VAL A 55 -3.87 -6.97 10.10
N ASN A 56 -4.50 -8.04 10.58
CA ASN A 56 -4.09 -8.77 11.77
C ASN A 56 -3.67 -10.20 11.40
N ASP A 57 -2.38 -10.50 11.53
CA ASP A 57 -1.81 -11.84 11.37
C ASP A 57 -1.30 -12.37 12.72
N PRO A 58 -2.07 -13.24 13.40
CA PRO A 58 -1.71 -13.76 14.71
C PRO A 58 -0.52 -14.71 14.70
N SER A 59 -0.07 -15.16 13.52
CA SER A 59 1.08 -16.06 13.36
C SER A 59 2.44 -15.33 13.44
N THR A 60 2.43 -14.00 13.46
CA THR A 60 3.62 -13.16 13.49
C THR A 60 3.78 -12.49 14.85
N ASP A 61 5.02 -12.16 15.21
CA ASP A 61 5.33 -11.40 16.43
C ASP A 61 4.74 -9.98 16.37
N CYS A 62 4.88 -9.31 15.21
CA CYS A 62 4.19 -8.06 14.91
C CYS A 62 2.83 -8.33 14.24
N LYS A 63 1.80 -8.58 15.05
CA LYS A 63 0.47 -8.99 14.56
C LYS A 63 -0.21 -8.02 13.63
N TYR A 64 0.05 -6.72 13.76
CA TYR A 64 -0.62 -5.69 12.96
C TYR A 64 0.27 -5.19 11.83
N GLY A 65 -0.31 -5.09 10.64
CA GLY A 65 0.32 -4.55 9.44
C GLY A 65 -0.64 -3.73 8.59
N LEU A 66 -0.14 -3.19 7.49
CA LEU A 66 -0.95 -2.47 6.51
C LEU A 66 -1.52 -3.40 5.44
N LEU A 67 -2.59 -2.95 4.78
CA LEU A 67 -3.06 -3.51 3.54
C LEU A 67 -3.09 -2.45 2.44
N GLU A 68 -2.43 -2.73 1.32
CA GLU A 68 -2.50 -1.94 0.10
C GLU A 68 -3.03 -2.83 -1.03
N ILE A 69 -4.21 -2.51 -1.56
CA ILE A 69 -4.81 -3.25 -2.69
C ILE A 69 -4.69 -2.44 -3.97
N LYS A 70 -4.26 -3.07 -5.06
CA LYS A 70 -4.40 -2.53 -6.42
C LYS A 70 -5.22 -3.48 -7.29
N CYS A 71 -6.06 -2.87 -8.12
CA CYS A 71 -6.86 -3.58 -9.12
C CYS A 71 -6.54 -2.99 -10.52
N PRO A 72 -5.50 -3.46 -11.21
CA PRO A 72 -5.09 -2.90 -12.50
C PRO A 72 -6.14 -3.16 -13.57
N PHE A 73 -6.87 -2.13 -13.96
CA PHE A 73 -7.94 -2.24 -14.96
C PHE A 73 -7.42 -2.77 -16.31
N SER A 74 -6.20 -2.44 -16.72
CA SER A 74 -5.60 -2.94 -17.97
C SER A 74 -5.31 -4.45 -17.96
N LYS A 75 -5.26 -5.08 -16.79
CA LYS A 75 -4.90 -6.49 -16.58
C LYS A 75 -6.03 -7.33 -16.00
N ARG A 76 -7.21 -6.73 -15.83
CA ARG A 76 -8.35 -7.34 -15.12
C ARG A 76 -8.78 -8.71 -15.65
N GLY A 77 -8.64 -8.99 -16.94
CA GLY A 77 -9.03 -10.26 -17.57
C GLY A 77 -7.88 -11.24 -17.81
N GLU A 78 -6.67 -10.88 -17.42
CA GLU A 78 -5.49 -11.74 -17.59
C GLU A 78 -5.31 -12.65 -16.38
N ALA A 79 -4.65 -13.79 -16.57
CA ALA A 79 -4.09 -14.54 -15.45
C ALA A 79 -2.88 -13.80 -14.86
N LEU A 80 -2.61 -13.92 -13.57
CA LEU A 80 -1.44 -13.32 -12.90
C LEU A 80 -0.13 -13.75 -13.56
N ASN A 81 -0.05 -15.00 -14.03
CA ASN A 81 1.11 -15.48 -14.77
C ASN A 81 1.34 -14.72 -16.08
N GLN A 82 0.27 -14.36 -16.78
CA GLN A 82 0.34 -13.57 -18.02
C GLN A 82 0.73 -12.13 -17.70
N ALA A 83 0.06 -11.51 -16.73
CA ALA A 83 0.35 -10.14 -16.32
C ALA A 83 1.80 -9.99 -15.80
N ALA A 84 2.28 -10.90 -14.97
CA ALA A 84 3.65 -10.89 -14.44
C ALA A 84 4.73 -11.25 -15.46
N ALA A 85 4.36 -11.88 -16.59
CA ALA A 85 5.29 -12.10 -17.69
C ALA A 85 5.59 -10.81 -18.47
N GLU A 86 4.76 -9.77 -18.33
CA GLU A 86 5.03 -8.49 -18.97
C GLU A 86 6.18 -7.73 -18.28
N PRO A 87 7.22 -7.30 -19.05
CA PRO A 87 8.39 -6.65 -18.46
C PRO A 87 8.05 -5.39 -17.64
N ASN A 88 7.07 -4.62 -18.11
CA ASN A 88 6.66 -3.34 -17.51
C ASN A 88 5.52 -3.48 -16.49
N PHE A 89 5.06 -4.71 -16.20
CA PHE A 89 4.14 -4.92 -15.08
C PHE A 89 4.94 -4.93 -13.78
N TYR A 90 4.36 -4.36 -12.72
CA TYR A 90 5.07 -4.15 -11.46
C TYR A 90 5.24 -5.42 -10.62
N LEU A 91 4.65 -6.55 -11.02
CA LEU A 91 4.90 -7.85 -10.39
C LEU A 91 5.97 -8.64 -11.12
N GLU A 92 6.67 -9.48 -10.37
CA GLU A 92 7.54 -10.54 -10.88
C GLU A 92 7.18 -11.88 -10.24
N LYS A 93 7.38 -12.98 -10.97
CA LYS A 93 7.16 -14.33 -10.46
C LYS A 93 8.49 -14.98 -10.11
N VAL A 94 8.65 -15.37 -8.84
CA VAL A 94 9.85 -16.06 -8.34
C VAL A 94 9.41 -17.30 -7.56
N GLY A 95 9.86 -18.49 -7.99
CA GLY A 95 9.56 -19.75 -7.30
C GLY A 95 8.06 -20.03 -7.12
N GLY A 96 7.24 -19.65 -8.11
CA GLY A 96 5.78 -19.86 -8.07
C GLY A 96 4.98 -18.78 -7.33
N LYS A 97 5.64 -17.83 -6.66
CA LYS A 97 5.00 -16.72 -5.95
C LYS A 97 5.19 -15.41 -6.70
N PHE A 98 4.29 -14.46 -6.47
CA PHE A 98 4.33 -13.14 -7.06
C PHE A 98 4.84 -12.12 -6.05
N TYR A 99 5.74 -11.25 -6.49
CA TYR A 99 6.36 -10.21 -5.66
C TYR A 99 6.29 -8.87 -6.37
N LEU A 100 6.18 -7.79 -5.60
CA LEU A 100 6.32 -6.45 -6.12
C LEU A 100 7.79 -6.18 -6.46
N LYS A 101 8.05 -5.78 -7.71
CA LYS A 101 9.37 -5.35 -8.15
C LYS A 101 9.85 -4.17 -7.30
N LYS A 102 10.99 -4.33 -6.61
CA LYS A 102 11.54 -3.30 -5.72
C LYS A 102 11.89 -2.00 -6.46
N GLU A 103 12.46 -2.14 -7.66
CA GLU A 103 12.88 -1.04 -8.52
C GLU A 103 12.02 -1.04 -9.79
N HIS A 104 10.80 -0.51 -9.68
CA HIS A 104 9.87 -0.35 -10.79
C HIS A 104 9.41 1.10 -10.94
N THR A 105 9.22 1.54 -12.17
CA THR A 105 8.89 2.94 -12.52
C THR A 105 7.54 3.42 -11.96
N CYS A 106 6.61 2.51 -11.67
CA CYS A 106 5.31 2.85 -11.10
C CYS A 106 5.36 3.36 -9.64
N GLY A 107 6.45 3.13 -8.92
CA GLY A 107 6.67 3.68 -7.57
C GLY A 107 5.89 3.02 -6.43
N TYR A 108 5.19 1.89 -6.63
CA TYR A 108 4.45 1.23 -5.54
C TYR A 108 5.33 0.74 -4.40
N SER A 109 6.55 0.27 -4.68
CA SER A 109 7.52 -0.08 -3.63
C SER A 109 7.81 1.15 -2.74
N ALA A 110 8.04 2.30 -3.35
CA ALA A 110 8.26 3.55 -2.61
C ALA A 110 7.01 4.00 -1.84
N GLN A 111 5.82 3.82 -2.42
CA GLN A 111 4.54 4.12 -1.76
C GLN A 111 4.37 3.31 -0.46
N VAL A 112 4.56 1.99 -0.54
CA VAL A 112 4.43 1.09 0.61
C VAL A 112 5.46 1.41 1.69
N GLN A 113 6.72 1.63 1.30
CA GLN A 113 7.78 2.00 2.24
C GLN A 113 7.50 3.35 2.94
N GLY A 114 6.92 4.32 2.22
CA GLY A 114 6.47 5.58 2.82
C GLY A 114 5.33 5.39 3.81
N GLN A 115 4.32 4.58 3.49
CA GLN A 115 3.21 4.28 4.41
C GLN A 115 3.71 3.59 5.68
N LEU A 116 4.64 2.64 5.56
CA LEU A 116 5.27 1.96 6.70
C LEU A 116 6.10 2.91 7.56
N ALA A 117 6.85 3.82 6.94
CA ALA A 117 7.61 4.84 7.66
C ALA A 117 6.70 5.80 8.47
N LEU A 118 5.56 6.20 7.90
CA LEU A 118 4.61 7.10 8.54
C LEU A 118 3.84 6.45 9.69
N THR A 119 3.55 5.16 9.58
CA THR A 119 2.73 4.44 10.57
C THR A 119 3.56 3.74 11.64
N GLY A 120 4.85 3.51 11.41
CA GLY A 120 5.72 2.74 12.30
C GLY A 120 5.48 1.22 12.27
N LEU A 121 4.54 0.75 11.45
CA LEU A 121 4.24 -0.67 11.26
C LEU A 121 5.39 -1.39 10.54
N LYS A 122 5.52 -2.70 10.79
CA LYS A 122 6.68 -3.48 10.31
C LYS A 122 6.49 -4.08 8.93
N TRP A 123 5.25 -4.26 8.50
CA TRP A 123 4.94 -4.89 7.23
C TRP A 123 3.60 -4.42 6.65
N CYS A 124 3.48 -4.58 5.34
CA CYS A 124 2.30 -4.32 4.55
C CYS A 124 2.03 -5.56 3.68
N ASP A 125 0.81 -6.07 3.69
CA ASP A 125 0.35 -7.01 2.67
C ASP A 125 -0.05 -6.19 1.44
N PHE A 126 0.69 -6.36 0.36
CA PHE A 126 0.44 -5.74 -0.93
C PHE A 126 -0.33 -6.72 -1.81
N CYS A 127 -1.60 -6.43 -2.04
CA CYS A 127 -2.53 -7.30 -2.74
C CYS A 127 -2.81 -6.78 -4.16
N ILE A 128 -2.70 -7.67 -5.14
CA ILE A 128 -3.14 -7.42 -6.51
C ILE A 128 -4.34 -8.29 -6.81
N TYR A 129 -5.40 -7.67 -7.29
CA TYR A 129 -6.63 -8.34 -7.68
C TYR A 129 -6.98 -8.03 -9.14
N LEU A 130 -7.10 -9.08 -9.97
CA LEU A 130 -7.49 -9.01 -11.37
C LEU A 130 -8.97 -9.40 -11.46
N SER A 131 -9.84 -8.41 -11.64
CA SER A 131 -11.27 -8.56 -11.34
C SER A 131 -12.04 -9.51 -12.26
N ASP A 132 -11.75 -9.51 -13.56
CA ASP A 132 -12.52 -10.25 -14.56
C ASP A 132 -12.06 -11.72 -14.62
N SER A 133 -10.77 -11.98 -14.38
CA SER A 133 -10.22 -13.34 -14.20
C SER A 133 -10.40 -13.88 -12.78
N ASN A 134 -10.77 -13.01 -11.82
CA ASN A 134 -10.89 -13.32 -10.39
C ASN A 134 -9.59 -13.90 -9.80
N GLU A 135 -8.43 -13.48 -10.31
CA GLU A 135 -7.13 -13.89 -9.78
C GLU A 135 -6.57 -12.89 -8.77
N MET A 136 -5.85 -13.39 -7.77
CA MET A 136 -5.32 -12.58 -6.68
C MET A 136 -3.98 -13.11 -6.18
N CYS A 137 -3.08 -12.18 -5.85
CA CYS A 137 -1.85 -12.49 -5.12
C CYS A 137 -1.60 -11.48 -4.02
N VAL A 138 -0.89 -11.92 -2.98
CA VAL A 138 -0.46 -11.08 -1.86
C VAL A 138 1.06 -11.22 -1.70
N ASP A 139 1.75 -10.09 -1.68
CA ASP A 139 3.17 -9.99 -1.32
C ASP A 139 3.31 -9.28 0.04
N ARG A 140 3.99 -9.91 1.00
CA ARG A 140 4.24 -9.30 2.30
C ARG A 140 5.54 -8.50 2.27
N ILE A 141 5.40 -7.19 2.26
CA ILE A 141 6.50 -6.24 2.17
C ILE A 141 6.86 -5.76 3.57
N TYR A 142 8.09 -6.02 4.00
CA TYR A 142 8.63 -5.51 5.25
C TYR A 142 9.22 -4.11 5.08
N PHE A 143 9.22 -3.34 6.18
CA PHE A 143 9.86 -2.03 6.20
C PHE A 143 11.37 -2.17 5.99
N ASP A 144 11.87 -1.60 4.89
CA ASP A 144 13.28 -1.58 4.55
C ASP A 144 13.90 -0.29 5.08
N THR A 145 14.51 -0.41 6.26
CA THR A 145 15.16 0.71 6.93
C THR A 145 16.32 1.30 6.11
N HIS A 146 17.03 0.46 5.35
CA HIS A 146 18.15 0.91 4.54
C HIS A 146 17.65 1.72 3.33
N TYR A 147 16.67 1.21 2.61
CA TYR A 147 16.04 1.90 1.49
C TYR A 147 15.39 3.22 1.92
N TRP A 148 14.66 3.21 3.04
CA TRP A 148 14.07 4.42 3.60
C TRP A 148 15.12 5.49 3.91
N LYS A 149 16.12 5.16 4.73
CA LYS A 149 17.11 6.14 5.22
C LYS A 149 18.04 6.64 4.11
N ASN A 150 18.48 5.76 3.22
CA ASN A 150 19.55 6.09 2.28
C ASN A 150 19.04 6.47 0.87
N LYS A 151 17.77 6.22 0.53
CA LYS A 151 17.23 6.49 -0.81
C LYS A 151 15.96 7.33 -0.76
N LEU A 152 14.93 6.89 -0.04
CA LEU A 152 13.60 7.50 -0.07
C LEU A 152 13.52 8.82 0.68
N LEU A 153 13.87 8.82 1.96
CA LEU A 153 13.77 9.99 2.82
C LEU A 153 14.60 11.17 2.26
N PRO A 154 15.87 11.00 1.83
CA PRO A 154 16.62 12.10 1.23
C PRO A 154 15.95 12.70 0.00
N LYS A 155 15.43 11.88 -0.91
CA LYS A 155 14.72 12.35 -2.12
C LYS A 155 13.43 13.10 -1.77
N LEU A 156 12.65 12.57 -0.82
CA LEU A 156 11.41 13.22 -0.36
C LEU A 156 11.69 14.54 0.36
N SER A 157 12.69 14.58 1.25
CA SER A 157 13.10 15.80 1.94
C SER A 157 13.62 16.86 0.95
N GLN A 158 14.42 16.46 -0.03
CA GLN A 158 14.89 17.35 -1.07
C GLN A 158 13.73 17.93 -1.88
N PHE A 159 12.82 17.07 -2.37
CA PHE A 159 11.64 17.50 -3.11
C PHE A 159 10.79 18.49 -2.29
N TYR A 160 10.53 18.16 -1.03
CA TYR A 160 9.73 18.99 -0.14
C TYR A 160 10.38 20.37 0.08
N LEU A 161 11.64 20.41 0.50
CA LEU A 161 12.32 21.67 0.86
C LEU A 161 12.63 22.53 -0.36
N GLN A 162 13.02 21.93 -1.48
CA GLN A 162 13.49 22.67 -2.65
C GLN A 162 12.36 23.05 -3.61
N HIS A 163 11.26 22.30 -3.65
CA HIS A 163 10.16 22.50 -4.60
C HIS A 163 8.82 22.72 -3.90
N ALA A 164 8.32 21.73 -3.16
CA ALA A 164 6.95 21.77 -2.63
C ALA A 164 6.74 22.95 -1.66
N LEU A 165 7.65 23.15 -0.71
CA LEU A 165 7.57 24.24 0.26
C LEU A 165 7.59 25.61 -0.43
N LYS A 166 8.47 25.81 -1.42
CA LYS A 166 8.54 27.07 -2.17
C LYS A 166 7.25 27.33 -2.95
N TYR A 167 6.69 26.29 -3.57
CA TYR A 167 5.42 26.38 -4.28
C TYR A 167 4.26 26.73 -3.35
N LEU A 168 4.15 26.05 -2.20
CA LEU A 168 3.11 26.28 -1.20
C LEU A 168 3.19 27.69 -0.60
N VAL A 169 4.39 28.14 -0.21
CA VAL A 169 4.60 29.50 0.32
C VAL A 169 4.37 30.57 -0.76
N GLY A 170 4.81 30.32 -1.99
CA GLY A 170 4.54 31.22 -3.12
C GLY A 170 3.04 31.40 -3.38
N ARG A 171 2.27 30.31 -3.32
CA ARG A 171 0.80 30.38 -3.43
C ARG A 171 0.14 31.11 -2.27
N ALA A 172 0.57 30.86 -1.03
CA ALA A 172 0.03 31.56 0.13
C ALA A 172 0.23 33.09 0.01
N ARG A 173 1.41 33.53 -0.45
CA ARG A 173 1.69 34.95 -0.67
C ARG A 173 0.80 35.58 -1.74
N LEU A 174 0.52 34.87 -2.84
CA LEU A 174 -0.38 35.34 -3.90
C LEU A 174 -1.84 35.48 -3.41
N VAL A 175 -2.31 34.55 -2.58
CA VAL A 175 -3.65 34.60 -1.98
C VAL A 175 -3.77 35.78 -1.01
N ASN A 176 -2.72 36.03 -0.23
CA ASN A 176 -2.70 37.07 0.78
C ASN A 176 -2.54 38.48 0.17
N SER A 177 -1.83 38.62 -0.96
CA SER A 177 -1.80 39.89 -1.71
C SER A 177 -3.15 40.30 -2.30
N CYS A 178 -4.13 39.39 -2.37
CA CYS A 178 -5.51 39.69 -2.77
C CYS A 178 -6.44 39.93 -1.57
N SER A 179 -5.94 39.80 -0.34
CA SER A 179 -6.73 39.80 0.89
C SER A 179 -6.05 40.71 1.93
N HIS A 180 -6.28 42.02 1.90
CA HIS A 180 -5.72 42.92 2.90
C HIS A 180 -6.25 42.59 4.31
N GLY A 181 -5.41 42.00 5.17
CA GLY A 181 -5.70 41.74 6.57
C GLY A 181 -4.44 41.47 7.41
N THR A 182 -4.43 41.99 8.64
CA THR A 182 -3.27 42.14 9.55
C THR A 182 -2.57 40.85 9.99
N GLU A 183 -3.13 39.66 9.71
CA GLU A 183 -2.61 38.35 10.12
C GLU A 183 -1.39 37.88 9.31
N ASP A 184 -1.17 38.45 8.12
CA ASP A 184 -0.09 38.06 7.19
C ASP A 184 1.32 38.29 7.73
N THR A 185 1.48 39.23 8.65
CA THR A 185 2.79 39.59 9.20
C THR A 185 3.36 38.48 10.10
N ILE A 186 2.50 37.69 10.76
CA ILE A 186 2.92 36.67 11.74
C ILE A 186 3.45 35.41 11.03
N LEU A 187 2.81 35.00 9.93
CA LEU A 187 3.20 33.78 9.19
C LEU A 187 4.52 33.98 8.44
N VAL A 188 4.73 35.15 7.83
CA VAL A 188 5.98 35.47 7.10
C VAL A 188 7.17 35.55 8.05
N ASN A 189 6.99 36.12 9.25
CA ASN A 189 8.06 36.20 10.24
C ASN A 189 8.46 34.82 10.79
N SER A 190 7.48 33.94 11.03
CA SER A 190 7.74 32.56 11.48
C SER A 190 8.55 31.75 10.45
N ILE A 191 8.29 31.93 9.15
CA ILE A 191 9.04 31.26 8.06
C ILE A 191 10.49 31.79 7.97
N LYS A 192 10.71 33.10 8.15
CA LYS A 192 12.05 33.68 8.17
C LYS A 192 12.89 33.18 9.36
N THR A 193 12.28 33.03 10.53
CA THR A 193 12.95 32.47 11.72
C THR A 193 13.39 31.03 11.50
N VAL A 194 12.56 30.19 10.85
CA VAL A 194 12.94 28.80 10.51
C VAL A 194 14.11 28.73 9.53
N GLN A 195 14.26 29.72 8.64
CA GLN A 195 15.40 29.81 7.73
C GLN A 195 16.70 30.31 8.39
N GLN A 196 16.62 31.07 9.49
CA GLN A 196 17.81 31.58 10.20
C GLN A 196 18.34 30.65 11.30
N VAL A 197 17.52 29.72 11.83
CA VAL A 197 17.90 28.82 12.93
C VAL A 197 18.61 27.54 12.45
N ARG A 198 18.84 27.37 11.14
CA ARG A 198 19.65 26.27 10.59
C ARG A 198 20.77 26.79 9.68
N LEU A 199 21.82 27.30 10.33
CA LEU A 199 23.23 27.18 9.93
C LEU A 199 24.04 26.90 11.20
#